data_AF-A0A6L3YXQ6-F1
#
_entry.id   AF-A0A6L3YXQ6-F1
#
_cell.length_a   1.000
_cell.length_b   1.000
_cell.length_c   1.000
_cell.angle_alpha   90.00
_cell.angle_beta   90.00
_cell.angle_gamma   90.00
#
_symmetry.space_group_name_H-M   'P 1'
#
loop_
_entity.id
_entity.type
_entity.pdbx_description
1 polymer ?
#
loop_
_entity_poly.entity_id
_entity_poly.type
_entity_poly.pdbx_seq_one_letter_code
_entity_poly.pdbx_strand_id
1 'polypeptide(L)' 'KSIEQYCETGMKVLVRGRIHYTKWTDAAGVDRYGCEIIAETVGFQAGWCGPEMRTASSSTM' A
#
# COMPACT_ATOMS: atom_id res chain seq x y z
N LYS A 1 -18.69 -4.17 -7.56
CA LYS A 1 -17.70 -5.02 -6.82
C LYS A 1 -16.53 -4.12 -6.45
N SER A 2 -16.08 -4.13 -5.20
CA SER A 2 -15.05 -3.22 -4.68
C SER A 2 -13.65 -3.84 -4.75
N ILE A 3 -12.60 -3.01 -4.65
CA ILE A 3 -11.19 -3.44 -4.65
C ILE A 3 -10.90 -4.37 -3.46
N GLU A 4 -11.51 -4.08 -2.30
CA GLU A 4 -11.38 -4.86 -1.07
C GLU A 4 -11.74 -6.35 -1.25
N GLN A 5 -12.71 -6.67 -2.11
CA GLN A 5 -13.15 -8.04 -2.33
C GLN A 5 -12.13 -8.91 -3.10
N TYR A 6 -11.13 -8.29 -3.73
CA TYR A 6 -10.18 -8.97 -4.62
C TYR A 6 -8.70 -8.70 -4.28
N CYS A 7 -8.44 -7.84 -3.30
CA CYS A 7 -7.09 -7.45 -2.94
C CYS A 7 -6.66 -8.16 -1.66
N GLU A 8 -5.57 -8.91 -1.75
CA GLU A 8 -4.89 -9.54 -0.62
C GLU A 8 -3.53 -8.88 -0.38
N THR A 9 -3.05 -8.91 0.87
CA THR A 9 -1.71 -8.40 1.20
C THR A 9 -0.64 -9.13 0.40
N GLY A 10 0.27 -8.37 -0.22
CA GLY A 10 1.34 -8.93 -1.06
C GLY A 10 1.03 -8.96 -2.56
N MET A 11 -0.21 -8.68 -2.96
CA MET A 11 -0.56 -8.53 -4.39
C MET A 11 0.06 -7.27 -4.98
N LYS A 12 0.57 -7.39 -6.21
CA LYS A 12 0.97 -6.23 -7.02
C LYS A 12 -0.24 -5.66 -7.75
N VAL A 13 -0.41 -4.35 -7.63
CA VAL A 13 -1.48 -3.60 -8.29
C VAL A 13 -0.91 -2.43 -9.08
N LEU A 14 -1.56 -2.13 -10.20
CA LEU A 14 -1.33 -0.90 -10.97
C LEU A 14 -2.37 0.11 -10.50
N VAL A 15 -1.91 1.23 -9.94
CA VAL A 15 -2.78 2.31 -9.46
C VAL A 15 -2.66 3.51 -10.38
N ARG A 16 -3.80 4.00 -10.86
CA ARG A 16 -3.92 5.30 -11.55
C ARG A 16 -4.73 6.23 -10.67
N GLY A 17 -4.21 7.42 -10.44
CA GLY A 17 -4.84 8.40 -9.58
C GLY A 17 -4.02 9.68 -9.48
N ARG A 18 -4.28 10.45 -8.42
CA ARG A 18 -3.61 11.72 -8.13
C ARG A 18 -2.80 11.61 -6.86
N ILE A 19 -1.65 12.27 -6.84
CA ILE A 19 -0.86 12.43 -5.61
C ILE A 19 -1.53 13.50 -4.76
N HIS A 20 -1.82 13.15 -3.51
CA HIS A 20 -2.36 14.07 -2.52
C HIS A 20 -1.35 14.25 -1.40
N TYR A 21 -1.06 15.51 -1.08
CA TYR A 21 -0.25 15.86 0.07
C TYR A 21 -1.15 16.48 1.11
N THR A 22 -1.05 16.00 2.34
CA THR A 22 -1.75 16.60 3.48
C THR A 22 -0.74 17.16 4.46
N LYS A 23 -0.98 18.40 4.91
CA LYS A 23 -0.28 18.99 6.04
C LYS A 23 -1.27 19.18 7.17
N TRP A 24 -0.90 18.76 8.37
CA TRP A 24 -1.65 19.05 9.59
C TRP A 24 -0.70 19.29 10.75
N THR A 25 -1.18 19.99 11.76
CA THR A 25 -0.43 20.21 13.01
C THR A 25 -0.95 19.23 14.06
N ASP A 26 -0.06 18.49 14.69
CA ASP A 26 -0.43 17.55 15.75
C ASP A 26 -0.72 18.25 17.08
N ALA A 27 -1.17 17.49 18.08
CA ALA A 27 -1.51 18.04 19.39
C ALA A 27 -0.32 18.64 20.16
N ALA A 28 0.92 18.32 19.75
CA ALA A 28 2.15 18.89 20.31
C ALA A 28 2.61 20.15 19.55
N GLY A 29 1.84 20.62 18.56
CA GLY A 29 2.17 21.79 17.75
C GLY A 29 3.18 21.51 16.64
N VAL A 30 3.45 20.25 16.30
CA VAL A 30 4.43 19.88 15.27
C VAL A 30 3.71 19.73 13.93
N ASP A 31 4.26 20.37 12.88
CA ASP A 31 3.79 20.19 11.51
C ASP A 31 4.14 18.79 10.97
N ARG A 32 3.13 18.08 10.49
CA ARG A 32 3.24 16.74 9.90
C ARG A 32 2.84 16.78 8.43
N TYR A 33 3.38 15.83 7.66
CA TYR A 33 3.18 15.73 6.22
C TYR A 33 2.83 14.28 5.85
N GLY A 34 1.74 14.11 5.12
CA GLY A 34 1.28 12.85 4.52
C GLY A 34 1.37 12.91 3.00
N CYS A 35 1.52 11.74 2.39
CA CYS A 35 1.48 11.57 0.94
C CYS A 35 0.71 10.30 0.63
N GLU A 36 -0.39 10.45 -0.10
CA GLU A 36 -1.26 9.36 -0.51
C GLU A 36 -1.53 9.43 -2.02
N ILE A 37 -1.94 8.30 -2.59
CA ILE A 37 -2.48 8.25 -3.94
C ILE A 37 -4.00 8.09 -3.83
N ILE A 38 -4.74 9.10 -4.27
CA ILE A 38 -6.20 9.00 -4.39
C ILE A 38 -6.49 8.27 -5.70
N ALA A 39 -6.83 6.99 -5.58
CA ALA A 39 -7.01 6.10 -6.72
C ALA A 39 -8.31 6.38 -7.47
N GLU A 40 -8.20 6.59 -8.78
CA GLU A 40 -9.32 6.65 -9.72
C GLU A 40 -9.58 5.28 -10.34
N THR A 41 -8.53 4.49 -10.54
CA THR A 41 -8.62 3.12 -11.06
C THR A 41 -7.49 2.26 -10.49
N VAL A 42 -7.81 0.99 -10.20
CA VAL A 42 -6.84 -0.01 -9.75
C VAL A 42 -6.96 -1.24 -10.64
N GLY A 43 -5.84 -1.68 -11.22
CA GLY A 43 -5.73 -2.89 -12.01
C GLY A 43 -4.97 -3.97 -11.24
N PHE A 44 -5.45 -5.21 -11.31
CA PHE A 44 -4.77 -6.38 -10.75
C PHE A 44 -3.91 -7.03 -11.83
N GLN A 45 -2.62 -7.19 -11.58
CA GLN A 45 -1.73 -7.89 -12.51
C GLN A 45 -1.64 -9.37 -12.13
N ALA A 46 -2.52 -10.20 -12.71
CA ALA A 46 -2.42 -11.65 -12.62
C ALA A 46 -1.22 -12.12 -13.45
N GLY A 47 -0.15 -12.55 -12.79
CA GLY A 47 1.05 -13.04 -13.47
C GLY A 47 2.37 -12.74 -12.75
N TRP A 48 2.39 -11.83 -11.76
CA TRP A 48 3.56 -11.70 -10.90
C TRP A 48 3.49 -12.71 -9.76
N CYS A 49 3.85 -13.96 -10.05
CA CYS A 49 4.35 -14.87 -9.03
C CYS A 49 5.76 -14.36 -8.64
N GLY A 50 5.82 -13.47 -7.65
CA GLY A 50 7.07 -13.04 -7.06
C GLY A 50 7.65 -14.15 -6.18
N PRO A 51 8.97 -14.20 -5.97
CA PRO A 51 9.58 -15.27 -5.18
C PRO A 51 8.93 -15.27 -3.80
N GLU A 52 8.51 -16.46 -3.40
CA GLU A 52 8.08 -16.88 -2.08
C GLU A 52 8.59 -15.93 -0.99
N MET A 53 7.65 -15.35 -0.22
CA MET A 53 7.98 -14.71 1.05
C MET A 53 8.82 -15.70 1.83
N ARG A 54 10.14 -15.48 1.89
CA ARG A 54 11.00 -16.16 2.86
C ARG A 54 10.36 -15.91 4.21
N THR A 55 9.75 -16.94 4.76
CA THR A 55 9.42 -16.97 6.17
C THR A 55 10.75 -16.77 6.88
N ALA A 56 10.96 -15.58 7.45
CA ALA A 56 12.00 -15.41 8.44
C ALA A 56 11.52 -16.10 9.72
N SER A 57 11.40 -17.44 9.70
CA SER A 57 11.47 -18.22 10.92
C SER A 57 12.93 -18.22 11.32
N SER A 58 13.25 -17.22 12.13
CA SER A 58 14.43 -17.14 12.99
C SER A 58 14.71 -18.52 13.59
N SER A 59 15.68 -19.22 13.02
CA SER A 59 16.37 -20.30 13.70
C SER A 59 17.46 -19.65 14.54
N THR A 60 17.22 -19.50 15.85
CA THR A 60 18.27 -19.42 16.87
C THR A 60 17.67 -19.82 18.23
N MET A 61 18.29 -20.87 18.79
CA MET A 61 18.12 -21.57 20.07
C MET A 61 16.99 -22.60 20.17
#